data_AF-A0A327RCG5-F1
#
_entry.id   AF-A0A327RCG5-F1
#
_cell.length_a   1.000
_cell.length_b   1.000
_cell.length_c   1.000
_cell.angle_alpha   90.00
_cell.angle_beta   90.00
_cell.angle_gamma   90.00
#
_symmetry.space_group_name_H-M   'P 1'
#
loop_
_entity.id
_entity.type
_entity.pdbx_description
1 polymer ?
#
loop_
_entity_poly.entity_id
_entity_poly.type
_entity_poly.pdbx_seq_one_letter_code
_entity_poly.pdbx_strand_id
1 'polypeptide(L)'
;MILPPRLEIALSKLYNAFHNDTLHPEYCTKCAVGNICDNLEFWTHLTDAHGSVKLNYVGLVNQNFGKRFFGYTPLELLHIEAAFLKGCGYELPLNGQNKKPENPKDKSILFEGLCATVKFLCQLDSISNVMDYSKLFEMENDKPRYQLHEILV
;
A
#
# COMPACT_ATOMS: atom_id res chain seq x y z
N MET A 1 11.44 -18.03 0.40
CA MET A 1 10.09 -17.49 0.68
C MET A 1 9.08 -17.81 -0.44
N ILE A 2 7.91 -18.38 -0.12
CA ILE A 2 6.78 -18.52 -1.06
C ILE A 2 5.76 -17.44 -0.73
N LEU A 3 5.48 -16.52 -1.66
CA LEU A 3 4.47 -15.49 -1.46
C LEU A 3 3.08 -16.02 -1.85
N PRO A 4 2.01 -15.65 -1.12
CA PRO A 4 0.65 -15.90 -1.55
C PRO A 4 0.42 -15.28 -2.94
N PRO A 5 -0.26 -15.98 -3.87
CA PRO A 5 -0.46 -15.46 -5.23
C PRO A 5 -1.10 -14.07 -5.28
N ARG A 6 -2.03 -13.78 -4.35
CA ARG A 6 -2.66 -12.45 -4.20
C ARG A 6 -1.60 -11.36 -3.94
N LEU A 7 -0.70 -11.61 -3.00
CA LEU A 7 0.35 -10.66 -2.62
C LEU A 7 1.33 -10.47 -3.76
N GLU A 8 1.82 -11.56 -4.37
CA GLU A 8 2.74 -11.52 -5.49
C GLU A 8 2.20 -10.68 -6.67
N ILE A 9 0.93 -10.89 -7.03
CA ILE A 9 0.24 -10.12 -8.07
C ILE A 9 0.17 -8.62 -7.71
N ALA A 10 -0.20 -8.30 -6.46
CA ALA A 10 -0.28 -6.92 -6.01
C ALA A 10 1.09 -6.22 -6.05
N LEU A 11 2.14 -6.88 -5.54
CA LEU A 11 3.51 -6.35 -5.56
C LEU A 11 4.02 -6.13 -6.98
N SER A 12 3.79 -7.10 -7.87
CA SER A 12 4.18 -7.00 -9.28
C SER A 12 3.50 -5.80 -9.97
N LYS A 13 2.20 -5.60 -9.76
CA LYS A 13 1.46 -4.45 -10.30
C LYS A 13 1.98 -3.11 -9.78
N LEU A 14 2.23 -3.00 -8.48
CA LEU A 14 2.77 -1.77 -7.88
C LEU A 14 4.19 -1.47 -8.35
N TYR A 15 5.04 -2.49 -8.42
CA TYR A 15 6.40 -2.36 -8.94
C TYR A 15 6.39 -1.85 -10.39
N ASN A 16 5.59 -2.46 -11.26
CA ASN A 16 5.44 -2.03 -12.63
C ASN A 16 4.91 -0.58 -12.72
N ALA A 17 3.95 -0.21 -11.88
CA ALA A 17 3.40 1.14 -11.88
C ALA A 17 4.43 2.21 -11.45
N PHE A 18 5.25 1.90 -10.44
CA PHE A 18 6.30 2.78 -9.98
C PHE A 18 7.41 2.97 -11.03
N HIS A 19 7.86 1.88 -11.65
CA HIS A 19 8.94 1.94 -12.65
C HIS A 19 8.51 2.56 -13.98
N ASN A 20 7.23 2.46 -14.34
CA ASN A 20 6.68 3.04 -15.56
C ASN A 20 6.11 4.46 -15.38
N ASP A 21 6.36 5.09 -14.23
CA ASP A 21 5.87 6.45 -13.91
C ASP A 21 4.34 6.60 -14.00
N THR A 22 3.59 5.52 -13.73
CA THR A 22 2.13 5.51 -13.74
C THR A 22 1.51 5.53 -12.35
N LEU A 23 2.29 5.29 -11.29
CA LEU A 23 1.82 5.38 -9.89
C LEU A 23 1.58 6.84 -9.48
N HIS A 24 0.41 7.14 -8.90
CA HIS A 24 0.03 8.51 -8.55
C HIS A 24 -0.94 8.61 -7.35
N PRO A 25 -0.64 9.40 -6.31
CA PRO A 25 -1.49 9.56 -5.13
C PRO A 25 -2.85 10.20 -5.40
N GLU A 26 -2.90 11.23 -6.24
CA GLU A 26 -4.13 12.01 -6.46
C GLU A 26 -5.05 11.48 -7.60
N TYR A 27 -4.76 10.30 -8.19
CA TYR A 27 -5.61 9.71 -9.24
C TYR A 27 -6.07 8.32 -8.83
N CYS A 28 -7.38 8.14 -8.59
CA CYS A 28 -7.96 6.91 -8.04
C CYS A 28 -7.73 5.63 -8.87
N THR A 29 -7.49 5.77 -10.18
CA THR A 29 -7.16 4.65 -11.08
C THR A 29 -5.66 4.34 -11.12
N LYS A 30 -4.83 5.24 -10.59
CA LYS A 30 -3.36 5.19 -10.64
C LYS A 30 -2.71 5.17 -9.25
N CYS A 31 -3.49 5.26 -8.18
CA CYS A 31 -2.99 5.08 -6.81
C CYS A 31 -2.64 3.60 -6.55
N ALA A 32 -2.24 3.27 -5.32
CA ALA A 32 -1.92 1.90 -4.96
C ALA A 32 -3.11 0.95 -5.20
N VAL A 33 -4.29 1.31 -4.70
CA VAL A 33 -5.49 0.48 -4.88
C VAL A 33 -5.91 0.40 -6.34
N GLY A 34 -5.88 1.53 -7.06
CA GLY A 34 -6.16 1.58 -8.48
C GLY A 34 -5.31 0.60 -9.27
N ASN A 35 -3.99 0.60 -9.08
CA ASN A 35 -3.11 -0.35 -9.77
C ASN A 35 -3.37 -1.82 -9.38
N ILE A 36 -3.58 -2.11 -8.10
CA ILE A 36 -3.91 -3.48 -7.65
C ILE A 36 -5.21 -3.98 -8.31
N CYS A 37 -6.19 -3.10 -8.45
CA CYS A 37 -7.52 -3.37 -9.00
C CYS A 37 -7.65 -3.09 -10.51
N ASP A 38 -6.57 -3.30 -11.29
CA ASP A 38 -6.58 -3.17 -12.76
C ASP A 38 -7.05 -1.79 -13.26
N ASN A 39 -6.56 -0.74 -12.58
CA ASN A 39 -6.86 0.66 -12.84
C ASN A 39 -8.36 1.01 -12.72
N LEU A 40 -9.14 0.23 -11.97
CA LEU A 40 -10.53 0.52 -11.66
C LEU A 40 -10.66 1.39 -10.40
N GLU A 41 -11.63 2.30 -10.39
CA GLU A 41 -11.89 3.23 -9.27
C GLU A 41 -13.16 2.92 -8.47
N PHE A 42 -13.77 1.74 -8.64
CA PHE A 42 -15.02 1.37 -7.93
C PHE A 42 -14.90 1.46 -6.41
N TRP A 43 -13.68 1.26 -5.88
CA TRP A 43 -13.39 1.25 -4.46
C TRP A 43 -13.63 2.61 -3.81
N THR A 44 -13.60 3.70 -4.60
CA THR A 44 -13.90 5.06 -4.14
C THR A 44 -15.32 5.19 -3.65
N HIS A 45 -16.26 4.39 -4.17
CA HIS A 45 -17.66 4.38 -3.74
C HIS A 45 -17.90 3.67 -2.40
N LEU A 46 -16.88 3.02 -1.83
CA LEU A 46 -16.97 2.32 -0.55
C LEU A 46 -16.81 3.26 0.65
N THR A 47 -16.42 4.52 0.41
CA THR A 47 -16.25 5.55 1.43
C THR A 47 -16.77 6.90 0.92
N ASP A 48 -17.03 7.83 1.83
CA ASP A 48 -17.54 9.17 1.46
C ASP A 48 -16.41 10.19 1.28
N ALA A 49 -15.18 9.86 1.68
CA ALA A 49 -14.03 10.76 1.59
C ALA A 49 -12.77 10.00 1.14
N HIS A 50 -12.03 10.56 0.20
CA HIS A 50 -10.81 9.94 -0.31
C HIS A 50 -9.75 9.81 0.80
N GLY A 51 -9.13 8.64 0.90
CA GLY A 51 -8.18 8.30 1.98
C GLY A 51 -8.83 8.05 3.35
N SER A 52 -10.16 8.06 3.46
CA SER A 52 -10.86 7.62 4.67
C SER A 52 -10.83 6.10 4.80
N VAL A 53 -10.60 5.61 6.03
CA VAL A 53 -10.73 4.19 6.39
C VAL A 53 -12.13 3.82 6.86
N LYS A 54 -13.07 4.77 6.84
CA LYS A 54 -14.46 4.56 7.24
C LYS A 54 -15.30 4.16 6.04
N LEU A 55 -15.91 2.97 6.11
CA LEU A 55 -16.87 2.52 5.12
C LEU A 55 -18.16 3.36 5.18
N ASN A 56 -18.71 3.69 4.02
CA ASN A 56 -20.08 4.20 3.90
C ASN A 56 -21.08 3.05 3.86
N TYR A 57 -22.36 3.34 3.61
CA TYR A 57 -23.40 2.32 3.56
C TYR A 57 -23.10 1.21 2.53
N VAL A 58 -22.69 1.57 1.31
CA VAL A 58 -22.35 0.61 0.25
C VAL A 58 -21.14 -0.22 0.68
N GLY A 59 -20.13 0.41 1.27
CA GLY A 59 -18.96 -0.26 1.83
C GLY A 59 -19.33 -1.28 2.91
N LEU A 60 -20.16 -0.89 3.87
CA LEU A 60 -20.62 -1.74 4.98
C LEU A 60 -21.42 -2.95 4.49
N VAL A 61 -22.31 -2.77 3.51
CA VAL A 61 -23.05 -3.88 2.91
C VAL A 61 -22.08 -4.87 2.29
N ASN A 62 -21.19 -4.43 1.40
CA ASN A 62 -20.23 -5.34 0.76
C ASN A 62 -19.31 -6.02 1.79
N GLN A 63 -18.91 -5.30 2.86
CA GLN A 63 -18.07 -5.83 3.93
C GLN A 63 -18.79 -6.93 4.74
N ASN A 64 -20.02 -6.68 5.16
CA ASN A 64 -20.79 -7.60 6.00
C ASN A 64 -21.23 -8.85 5.24
N PHE A 65 -21.40 -8.75 3.91
CA PHE A 65 -21.62 -9.91 3.04
C PHE A 65 -20.35 -10.69 2.71
N GLY A 66 -19.19 -10.28 3.26
CA GLY A 66 -17.91 -10.96 3.03
C GLY A 66 -17.40 -10.84 1.59
N LYS A 67 -17.86 -9.84 0.84
CA LYS A 67 -17.42 -9.64 -0.55
C LYS A 67 -15.93 -9.32 -0.59
N ARG A 68 -15.23 -9.88 -1.57
CA ARG A 68 -13.84 -9.57 -1.87
C ARG A 68 -13.68 -9.07 -3.29
N PHE A 69 -12.82 -8.08 -3.47
CA PHE A 69 -12.43 -7.53 -4.76
C PHE A 69 -10.93 -7.77 -4.92
N PHE A 70 -10.51 -8.48 -5.97
CA PHE A 70 -9.11 -8.86 -6.14
C PHE A 70 -8.50 -9.57 -4.92
N GLY A 71 -9.34 -10.27 -4.14
CA GLY A 71 -8.95 -10.94 -2.90
C GLY A 71 -8.96 -10.07 -1.64
N TYR A 72 -9.31 -8.79 -1.73
CA TYR A 72 -9.37 -7.85 -0.60
C TYR A 72 -10.80 -7.49 -0.21
N THR A 73 -11.09 -7.39 1.08
CA THR A 73 -12.35 -6.85 1.60
C THR A 73 -12.43 -5.33 1.35
N PRO A 74 -13.63 -4.73 1.35
CA PRO A 74 -13.79 -3.28 1.30
C PRO A 74 -12.91 -2.53 2.30
N LEU A 75 -12.85 -2.99 3.54
CA LEU A 75 -12.05 -2.33 4.57
C LEU A 75 -10.55 -2.44 4.29
N GLU A 76 -10.08 -3.60 3.82
CA GLU A 76 -8.68 -3.80 3.42
C GLU A 76 -8.28 -2.83 2.29
N LEU A 77 -9.12 -2.66 1.27
CA LEU A 77 -8.86 -1.71 0.18
C LEU A 77 -8.68 -0.27 0.70
N LEU A 78 -9.57 0.19 1.60
CA LEU A 78 -9.45 1.53 2.17
C LEU A 78 -8.16 1.70 3.00
N HIS A 79 -7.73 0.66 3.71
CA HIS A 79 -6.49 0.72 4.48
C HIS A 79 -5.23 0.65 3.58
N ILE A 80 -5.27 -0.08 2.47
CA ILE A 80 -4.19 -0.07 1.46
C ILE A 80 -4.00 1.35 0.92
N GLU A 81 -5.09 2.03 0.55
CA GLU A 81 -5.03 3.41 0.07
C GLU A 81 -4.52 4.36 1.15
N ALA A 82 -5.06 4.24 2.37
CA ALA A 82 -4.63 5.08 3.47
C ALA A 82 -3.15 4.89 3.81
N ALA A 83 -2.61 3.67 3.72
CA ALA A 83 -1.19 3.40 3.91
C ALA A 83 -0.35 4.06 2.81
N PHE A 84 -0.78 3.97 1.55
CA PHE A 84 -0.09 4.61 0.42
C PHE A 84 -0.02 6.13 0.58
N LEU A 85 -1.16 6.77 0.84
CA LEU A 85 -1.25 8.22 0.97
C LEU A 85 -0.48 8.72 2.19
N LYS A 86 -0.57 8.04 3.34
CA LYS A 86 0.23 8.38 4.53
C LYS A 86 1.73 8.26 4.25
N GLY A 87 2.17 7.21 3.55
CA GLY A 87 3.56 7.04 3.14
C GLY A 87 4.03 8.16 2.20
N CYS A 88 3.14 8.63 1.31
CA CYS A 88 3.39 9.80 0.47
C CYS A 88 3.36 11.15 1.24
N GLY A 89 3.11 11.14 2.56
CA GLY A 89 3.11 12.34 3.40
C GLY A 89 1.79 13.13 3.41
N TYR A 90 0.68 12.53 2.96
CA TYR A 90 -0.64 13.16 3.05
C TYR A 90 -1.24 13.01 4.44
N GLU A 91 -1.96 14.04 4.86
CA GLU A 91 -2.84 13.99 6.02
C GLU A 91 -4.26 13.55 5.59
N LEU A 92 -4.79 12.55 6.29
CA LEU A 92 -6.02 11.84 5.91
C LEU A 92 -7.18 12.07 6.89
N PRO A 93 -8.45 12.05 6.42
CA PRO A 93 -8.85 11.94 5.01
C PRO A 93 -8.45 13.19 4.21
N LEU A 94 -8.37 13.09 2.88
CA LEU A 94 -8.01 14.25 2.08
C LEU A 94 -9.09 15.33 2.21
N ASN A 95 -8.66 16.49 2.68
CA ASN A 95 -9.42 17.72 2.64
C ASN A 95 -8.54 18.75 1.91
N GLY A 96 -9.13 19.62 1.10
CA GLY A 96 -8.38 20.57 0.27
C GLY A 96 -7.46 21.54 1.03
N GLN A 97 -7.52 21.53 2.37
CA GLN A 97 -6.71 22.35 3.27
C GLN A 97 -5.64 21.55 4.03
N ASN A 98 -5.68 20.21 3.95
CA ASN A 98 -4.79 19.35 4.72
C ASN A 98 -3.38 19.33 4.13
N LYS A 99 -2.41 18.94 4.97
CA LYS A 99 -1.03 18.79 4.54
C LYS A 99 -0.93 17.78 3.39
N LYS A 100 -0.27 18.19 2.31
CA LYS A 100 0.08 17.34 1.18
C LYS A 100 1.47 17.68 0.65
N PRO A 101 2.17 16.73 0.00
CA PRO A 101 3.44 17.01 -0.65
C PRO A 101 3.29 18.08 -1.74
N GLU A 102 4.32 18.91 -1.90
CA GLU A 102 4.36 19.94 -2.96
C GLU A 102 4.40 19.31 -4.35
N ASN A 103 5.17 18.23 -4.51
CA ASN A 103 5.22 17.43 -5.74
C ASN A 103 4.77 15.98 -5.48
N PRO A 104 3.48 15.67 -5.68
CA PRO A 104 2.92 14.32 -5.54
C PRO A 104 3.56 13.23 -6.41
N LYS A 105 4.29 13.61 -7.46
CA LYS A 105 4.95 12.68 -8.40
C LYS A 105 6.44 12.51 -8.12
N ASP A 106 6.96 13.15 -7.08
CA ASP A 106 8.36 12.99 -6.71
C ASP A 106 8.66 11.50 -6.43
N LYS A 107 9.72 10.97 -7.06
CA LYS A 107 10.03 9.54 -6.96
C LYS A 107 10.36 9.10 -5.55
N SER A 108 10.97 9.97 -4.72
CA SER A 108 11.27 9.62 -3.33
C SER A 108 9.99 9.53 -2.50
N ILE A 109 9.05 10.47 -2.69
CA ILE A 109 7.73 10.44 -2.04
C ILE A 109 6.93 9.20 -2.47
N LEU A 110 6.90 8.90 -3.77
CA LEU A 110 6.24 7.72 -4.30
C LEU A 110 6.86 6.41 -3.77
N PHE A 111 8.19 6.39 -3.59
CA PHE A 111 8.90 5.25 -3.03
C PHE A 111 8.52 5.02 -1.57
N GLU A 112 8.47 6.07 -0.74
CA GLU A 112 7.99 5.97 0.64
C GLU A 112 6.53 5.49 0.71
N GLY A 113 5.67 6.01 -0.17
CA GLY A 113 4.31 5.52 -0.37
C GLY A 113 4.28 4.02 -0.68
N LEU A 114 5.08 3.58 -1.65
CA LEU A 114 5.18 2.19 -2.07
C LEU A 114 5.67 1.29 -0.91
N CYS A 115 6.71 1.71 -0.18
CA CYS A 115 7.23 0.98 0.98
C CYS A 115 6.17 0.82 2.07
N ALA A 116 5.41 1.89 2.37
CA ALA A 116 4.31 1.83 3.33
C ALA A 116 3.19 0.88 2.89
N THR A 117 2.81 0.92 1.61
CA THR A 117 1.80 0.01 1.03
C THR A 117 2.24 -1.44 1.11
N VAL A 118 3.47 -1.76 0.69
CA VAL A 118 3.97 -3.14 0.69
C VAL A 118 4.11 -3.69 2.11
N LYS A 119 4.57 -2.86 3.05
CA LYS A 119 4.57 -3.23 4.47
C LYS A 119 3.18 -3.63 4.95
N PHE A 120 2.15 -2.86 4.60
CA PHE A 120 0.76 -3.16 4.94
C PHE A 120 0.24 -4.43 4.25
N LEU A 121 0.54 -4.60 2.96
CA LEU A 121 0.16 -5.81 2.20
C LEU A 121 0.77 -7.08 2.82
N CYS A 122 2.04 -7.04 3.23
CA CYS A 122 2.68 -8.16 3.90
C CYS A 122 2.01 -8.48 5.26
N GLN A 123 1.59 -7.46 6.01
CA GLN A 123 0.86 -7.63 7.27
C GLN A 123 -0.48 -8.35 7.10
N LEU A 124 -1.22 -8.08 6.01
CA LEU A 124 -2.48 -8.76 5.72
C LEU A 124 -2.31 -10.28 5.55
N ASP A 125 -1.14 -10.72 5.10
CA ASP A 125 -0.80 -12.14 4.90
C ASP A 125 0.07 -12.71 6.02
N SER A 126 0.34 -11.94 7.09
CA SER A 126 1.27 -12.31 8.18
C SER A 126 2.69 -12.66 7.71
N ILE A 127 3.18 -11.95 6.69
CA ILE A 127 4.52 -12.10 6.11
C ILE A 127 5.40 -10.94 6.57
N SER A 128 6.69 -11.21 6.79
CA SER A 128 7.65 -10.15 7.08
C SER A 128 7.73 -9.18 5.89
N ASN A 129 7.90 -7.88 6.18
CA ASN A 129 8.00 -6.88 5.11
C ASN A 129 9.16 -7.23 4.17
N VAL A 130 8.83 -7.53 2.91
CA VAL A 130 9.81 -7.97 1.89
C VAL A 130 10.80 -6.86 1.50
N MET A 131 10.50 -5.60 1.83
CA MET A 131 11.42 -4.48 1.62
C MET A 131 12.22 -4.10 2.87
N ASP A 132 12.01 -4.78 4.00
CA ASP A 132 12.72 -4.47 5.24
C ASP A 132 14.07 -5.20 5.32
N TYR A 133 15.09 -4.54 4.75
CA TYR A 133 16.48 -4.96 4.83
C TYR A 133 17.23 -4.34 6.02
N SER A 134 16.56 -3.60 6.90
CA SER A 134 17.22 -2.90 8.02
C SER A 134 17.99 -3.84 8.95
N LYS A 135 17.49 -5.07 9.12
CA LYS A 135 18.14 -6.13 9.89
C LYS A 135 19.55 -6.45 9.41
N LEU A 136 19.86 -6.32 8.12
CA LEU A 136 21.21 -6.55 7.59
C LEU A 136 22.25 -5.56 8.15
N PHE A 137 21.79 -4.42 8.65
CA PHE A 137 22.64 -3.35 9.13
C PHE A 137 22.61 -3.21 10.67
N GLU A 138 21.94 -4.13 11.37
CA GLU A 138 22.00 -4.19 12.83
C GLU A 138 23.40 -4.64 13.28
N MET A 139 23.99 -3.90 14.21
CA MET A 139 25.34 -4.13 14.72
C MET A 139 25.28 -4.48 16.21
N GLU A 140 26.03 -5.50 16.62
CA GLU A 140 26.23 -5.87 18.02
C GLU A 140 27.73 -6.04 18.28
N ASN A 141 28.28 -5.27 19.22
CA ASN A 141 29.73 -5.24 19.53
C ASN A 141 30.62 -5.02 18.29
N ASP A 142 30.29 -4.01 17.47
CA ASP A 142 30.97 -3.66 16.22
C ASP A 142 31.04 -4.79 15.17
N LYS A 143 30.14 -5.77 15.28
CA LYS A 143 29.99 -6.85 14.30
C LYS A 143 28.55 -6.89 13.77
N PRO A 144 28.35 -7.25 12.49
CA PRO A 144 27.02 -7.43 11.94
C PRO A 144 26.31 -8.56 12.69
N ARG A 145 25.12 -8.24 13.20
CA ARG A 145 24.31 -9.14 14.02
C ARG A 145 23.73 -10.30 13.19
N TYR A 146 23.47 -10.04 11.90
CA TYR A 146 22.90 -10.99 10.97
C TYR A 146 23.75 -11.09 9.70
N GLN A 147 23.91 -12.31 9.17
CA GLN A 147 24.55 -12.52 7.88
C GLN A 147 23.53 -12.46 6.74
N LEU A 148 23.98 -12.07 5.54
CA LEU A 148 23.11 -11.95 4.35
C LEU A 148 22.31 -13.24 4.06
N HIS A 149 22.94 -14.40 4.24
CA HIS A 149 22.29 -15.69 4.00
C HIS A 149 21.23 -16.05 5.05
N GLU A 150 21.22 -15.41 6.23
CA GLU A 150 20.24 -15.69 7.29
C GLU A 150 18.92 -14.96 7.06
N ILE A 151 18.93 -13.92 6.23
CA ILE A 151 17.79 -13.05 5.94
C ILE A 151 17.12 -13.38 4.60
N LEU A 152 17.88 -13.95 3.65
CA LEU A 152 17.39 -14.24 2.28
C LEU A 152 16.76 -15.63 2.08
N VAL A 153 16.68 -16.47 3.12
CA VAL A 153 16.12 -17.84 3.08
C VAL A 153 14.65 -17.83 3.50
#